data_AF-A0A853M2F4-F1
#
_entry.id   AF-A0A853M2F4-F1
#
_cell.length_a   1.000
_cell.length_b   1.000
_cell.length_c   1.000
_cell.angle_alpha   90.00
_cell.angle_beta   90.00
_cell.angle_gamma   90.00
#
_symmetry.space_group_name_H-M   'P 1'
#
loop_
_entity.id
_entity.type
_entity.pdbx_description
1 polymer ?
#
loop_
_entity_poly.entity_id
_entity_poly.type
_entity_poly.pdbx_seq_one_letter_code
_entity_poly.pdbx_strand_id
1 'polypeptide(L)'
;MRWFVGRLTAAIAVAFVAMTVEVIATPAISSAECDPNMSWNESTFECKPLPAMPAWYVSPPAYAPPFAAQDVPPPPPPRPWWSPNEPMWNAGFHQWGTYFTGTWVPY
;
A
#
# COMPACT_ATOMS: atom_id res chain seq x y z
N MET A 1 -0.70 -9.04 -62.21
CA MET A 1 0.04 -9.23 -60.95
C MET A 1 0.59 -7.92 -60.37
N ARG A 2 1.44 -7.16 -61.09
CA ARG A 2 2.11 -5.93 -60.58
C ARG A 2 1.18 -4.87 -59.94
N TRP A 3 0.02 -4.61 -60.54
CA TRP A 3 -0.94 -3.61 -60.02
C TRP A 3 -1.61 -4.04 -58.71
N PHE A 4 -1.98 -5.33 -58.61
CA PHE A 4 -2.52 -5.92 -57.38
C PHE A 4 -1.48 -5.92 -56.26
N VAL A 5 -0.23 -6.30 -56.57
CA VAL A 5 0.88 -6.28 -55.62
C VAL A 5 1.13 -4.86 -55.11
N GLY A 6 1.14 -3.85 -56.00
CA GLY A 6 1.34 -2.46 -55.63
C GLY A 6 0.22 -1.89 -54.74
N ARG A 7 -1.04 -2.27 -54.99
CA ARG A 7 -2.16 -1.86 -54.11
C ARG A 7 -2.14 -2.56 -52.76
N LEU A 8 -1.74 -3.83 -52.74
CA LEU A 8 -1.61 -4.58 -51.50
C LEU A 8 -0.51 -3.99 -50.61
N THR A 9 0.67 -3.68 -51.16
CA THR A 9 1.74 -3.04 -50.39
C THR A 9 1.36 -1.66 -49.89
N ALA A 10 0.65 -0.86 -50.69
CA ALA A 10 0.14 0.43 -50.24
C ALA A 10 -0.85 0.29 -49.07
N ALA A 11 -1.79 -0.67 -49.16
CA ALA A 11 -2.75 -0.94 -48.09
C ALA A 11 -2.07 -1.39 -46.79
N ILE A 12 -1.08 -2.28 -46.90
CA ILE A 12 -0.28 -2.75 -45.76
C ILE A 12 0.48 -1.56 -45.13
N ALA A 13 1.14 -0.73 -45.93
CA ALA A 13 1.86 0.43 -45.42
C ALA A 13 0.94 1.41 -44.67
N VAL A 14 -0.26 1.67 -45.20
CA VAL A 14 -1.27 2.52 -44.53
C VAL A 14 -1.70 1.91 -43.20
N ALA A 15 -1.94 0.60 -43.16
CA ALA A 15 -2.33 -0.08 -41.92
C ALA A 15 -1.23 0.02 -40.84
N PHE A 16 0.04 -0.18 -41.21
CA PHE A 16 1.15 -0.02 -40.27
C PHE A 16 1.30 1.41 -39.78
N VAL A 17 1.18 2.40 -40.67
CA VAL A 17 1.22 3.82 -40.27
C VAL A 17 0.08 4.13 -39.30
N ALA A 18 -1.13 3.67 -39.57
CA ALA A 18 -2.27 3.87 -38.67
C ALA A 18 -2.02 3.26 -37.28
N MET A 19 -1.54 2.02 -37.21
CA MET A 19 -1.19 1.37 -35.94
C MET A 19 -0.09 2.10 -35.18
N THR A 20 0.95 2.59 -35.87
CA THR A 20 2.01 3.38 -35.22
C THR A 20 1.50 4.71 -34.67
N VAL A 21 0.59 5.37 -35.39
CA VAL A 21 -0.01 6.63 -34.94
C VAL A 21 -0.88 6.41 -33.71
N GLU A 22 -1.65 5.32 -33.64
CA GLU A 22 -2.42 4.97 -32.45
C GLU A 22 -1.53 4.75 -31.21
N VAL A 23 -0.42 4.03 -31.36
CA VAL A 23 0.54 3.79 -30.26
C VAL A 23 1.24 5.08 -29.79
N ILE A 24 1.49 6.03 -30.69
CA ILE A 24 2.10 7.32 -30.33
C ILE A 24 1.06 8.28 -29.74
N ALA A 25 -0.17 8.25 -30.24
CA ALA A 25 -1.23 9.16 -29.85
C ALA A 25 -1.94 8.76 -28.54
N THR A 26 -1.85 7.49 -28.12
CA THR A 26 -2.13 7.16 -26.73
C THR A 26 -1.14 7.94 -25.86
N PRO A 27 -1.59 8.84 -24.97
CA PRO A 27 -0.69 9.52 -24.08
C PRO A 27 0.06 8.43 -23.32
N ALA A 28 1.36 8.29 -23.60
CA ALA A 28 2.26 7.53 -22.77
C ALA A 28 2.36 8.32 -21.47
N ILE A 29 1.34 8.19 -20.61
CA ILE A 29 1.38 8.68 -19.25
C ILE A 29 2.50 7.86 -18.64
N SER A 30 3.67 8.45 -18.44
CA SER A 30 4.75 7.76 -17.74
C SER A 30 4.37 7.68 -16.27
N SER A 31 5.10 6.89 -15.49
CA SER A 31 4.97 6.88 -14.04
C SER A 31 5.09 8.29 -13.42
N ALA A 32 5.74 9.23 -14.13
CA ALA A 32 5.93 10.61 -13.73
C ALA A 32 4.70 11.51 -13.94
N GLU A 33 3.77 11.15 -14.83
CA GLU A 33 2.56 11.93 -15.13
C GLU A 33 1.31 11.40 -14.41
N CYS A 34 1.41 10.35 -13.60
CA CYS A 34 0.29 9.93 -12.77
C CYS A 34 -0.08 11.02 -11.75
N ASP A 35 -1.38 11.24 -11.57
CA ASP A 35 -1.88 12.08 -10.48
C ASP A 35 -1.37 11.56 -9.12
N PRO A 36 -1.06 12.44 -8.14
CA PRO A 36 -0.53 12.03 -6.84
C PRO A 36 -1.36 10.99 -6.08
N ASN A 37 -2.65 10.87 -6.37
CA ASN A 37 -3.55 9.88 -5.75
C ASN A 37 -3.77 8.62 -6.62
N MET A 38 -2.92 8.42 -7.62
CA MET A 38 -2.94 7.27 -8.53
C MET A 38 -1.62 6.50 -8.41
N SER A 39 -1.68 5.21 -8.73
CA SER A 39 -0.51 4.33 -8.78
C SER A 39 -0.29 3.85 -10.21
N TRP A 40 0.97 3.87 -10.64
CA TRP A 40 1.39 3.35 -11.95
C TRP A 40 1.49 1.83 -11.91
N ASN A 41 0.80 1.15 -12.83
CA ASN A 41 0.95 -0.29 -13.01
C ASN A 41 1.87 -0.58 -14.20
N GLU A 42 3.09 -1.04 -13.93
CA GLU A 42 4.09 -1.37 -14.96
C GLU A 42 3.67 -2.51 -15.90
N SER A 43 2.78 -3.40 -15.46
CA SER A 43 2.31 -4.51 -16.29
C SER A 43 1.26 -4.12 -17.32
N THR A 44 0.47 -3.06 -17.03
CA THR A 44 -0.60 -2.59 -17.91
C THR A 44 -0.33 -1.22 -18.51
N PHE A 45 0.73 -0.53 -18.08
CA PHE A 45 1.06 0.84 -18.47
C PHE A 45 -0.11 1.82 -18.22
N GLU A 46 -0.80 1.66 -17.09
CA GLU A 46 -1.96 2.48 -16.70
C GLU A 46 -1.78 3.09 -15.31
N CYS A 47 -2.19 4.35 -15.14
CA CYS A 47 -2.40 4.93 -13.81
C CYS A 47 -3.78 4.53 -13.29
N LYS A 48 -3.85 3.94 -12.10
CA LYS A 48 -5.12 3.55 -11.45
C LYS A 48 -5.25 4.18 -10.07
N PRO A 49 -6.48 4.47 -9.61
CA PRO A 49 -6.70 4.92 -8.25
C PRO A 49 -6.13 3.92 -7.26
N LEU A 50 -5.59 4.41 -6.15
CA LEU A 50 -5.20 3.50 -5.08
C LEU A 50 -6.44 2.70 -4.65
N PRO A 51 -6.29 1.38 -4.45
CA PRO A 51 -7.39 0.56 -3.97
C PRO A 51 -7.87 1.09 -2.62
N ALA A 52 -9.18 1.04 -2.40
CA ALA A 52 -9.73 1.32 -1.08
C ALA A 52 -9.12 0.37 -0.04
N MET A 53 -8.93 0.87 1.18
CA MET A 53 -8.52 0.01 2.28
C MET A 53 -9.53 -1.14 2.44
N PRO A 54 -9.06 -2.37 2.64
CA PRO A 54 -9.96 -3.51 2.78
C PRO A 54 -10.84 -3.34 4.02
N ALA A 55 -12.08 -3.84 3.97
CA ALA A 55 -13.03 -3.72 5.08
C ALA A 55 -12.58 -4.42 6.37
N TRP A 56 -11.67 -5.39 6.27
CA TRP A 56 -11.07 -6.07 7.42
C TRP A 56 -9.90 -5.30 8.04
N TYR A 57 -9.36 -4.29 7.36
CA TYR A 57 -8.24 -3.51 7.86
C TYR A 57 -8.72 -2.55 8.93
N VAL A 58 -8.17 -2.68 10.13
CA VAL A 58 -8.34 -1.72 11.21
C VAL A 58 -7.03 -0.97 11.36
N SER A 59 -7.11 0.37 11.30
CA SER A 59 -5.95 1.24 11.49
C SER A 59 -5.36 1.04 12.89
N PRO A 60 -4.02 1.03 13.04
CA PRO A 60 -3.39 1.00 14.35
C PRO A 60 -3.82 2.19 15.22
N PRO A 61 -3.66 2.08 16.56
CA PRO A 61 -3.88 3.21 17.46
C PRO A 61 -2.99 4.40 17.09
N ALA A 62 -3.46 5.62 17.32
CA ALA A 62 -2.77 6.85 16.89
C ALA A 62 -1.36 7.04 17.49
N TYR A 63 -1.06 6.39 18.61
CA TYR A 63 0.27 6.42 19.22
C TYR A 63 1.27 5.45 18.56
N ALA A 64 0.78 4.54 17.71
CA ALA A 64 1.58 3.51 17.07
C ALA A 64 1.88 3.89 15.61
N PRO A 65 3.04 3.47 15.06
CA PRO A 65 3.33 3.62 13.64
C PRO A 65 2.25 2.95 12.76
N PRO A 66 2.03 3.41 11.51
CA PRO A 66 0.95 2.90 10.65
C PRO A 66 1.12 1.43 10.23
N PHE A 67 2.32 0.86 10.41
CA PHE A 67 2.62 -0.55 10.15
C PHE A 67 2.58 -1.43 11.42
N ALA A 68 2.19 -0.86 12.56
CA ALA A 68 2.09 -1.58 13.81
C ALA A 68 0.99 -2.65 13.77
N ALA A 69 1.18 -3.72 14.55
CA ALA A 69 0.11 -4.67 14.81
C ALA A 69 -1.04 -3.98 15.58
N GLN A 70 -2.23 -4.58 15.53
CA GLN A 70 -3.40 -4.06 16.23
C GLN A 70 -3.24 -4.12 17.76
N ASP A 71 -2.56 -5.14 18.26
CA ASP A 71 -2.36 -5.38 19.69
C ASP A 71 -1.07 -4.76 20.24
N VAL A 72 -0.57 -3.70 19.62
CA VAL A 72 0.60 -2.99 20.17
C VAL A 72 0.20 -2.38 21.51
N PRO A 73 1.00 -2.58 22.58
CA PRO A 73 0.68 -2.03 23.88
C PRO A 73 0.71 -0.50 23.86
N PRO A 74 -0.22 0.17 24.58
CA PRO A 74 -0.14 1.61 24.77
C PRO A 74 1.14 1.97 25.52
N PRO A 75 1.64 3.21 25.44
CA PRO A 75 2.87 3.60 26.14
C PRO A 75 2.84 3.21 27.64
N PRO A 76 3.98 2.75 28.21
CA PRO A 76 4.03 2.34 29.60
C PRO A 76 3.75 3.53 30.54
N PRO A 77 2.98 3.31 31.62
CA PRO A 77 2.78 4.33 32.64
C PRO A 77 4.07 4.58 33.44
N PRO A 78 4.19 5.69 34.16
CA PRO A 78 5.30 5.87 35.10
C PRO A 78 5.33 4.77 36.16
N ARG A 79 6.53 4.30 36.53
CA ARG A 79 6.69 3.30 37.59
C ARG A 79 6.18 3.85 38.93
N PRO A 80 5.24 3.17 39.62
CA PRO A 80 4.80 3.57 40.95
C PRO A 80 5.96 3.55 41.96
N TRP A 81 5.96 4.49 42.91
CA TRP A 81 7.05 4.63 43.89
C TRP A 81 7.26 3.39 44.77
N TRP A 82 6.18 2.66 45.06
CA TRP A 82 6.19 1.48 45.91
C TRP A 82 6.66 0.22 45.16
N SER A 83 6.60 0.24 43.83
CA SER A 83 6.94 -0.94 43.03
C SER A 83 8.42 -0.94 42.68
N PRO A 84 9.18 -2.01 42.99
CA PRO A 84 10.58 -2.13 42.59
C PRO A 84 10.75 -2.41 41.08
N ASN A 85 9.69 -2.81 40.37
CA ASN A 85 9.76 -3.31 38.99
C ASN A 85 9.20 -2.29 38.00
N GLU A 86 9.80 -2.22 36.81
CA GLU A 86 9.23 -1.45 35.69
C GLU A 86 7.90 -2.04 35.20
N PRO A 87 7.00 -1.20 34.67
CA PRO A 87 5.77 -1.67 34.04
C PRO A 87 6.06 -2.66 32.91
N MET A 88 5.41 -3.82 32.97
CA MET A 88 5.36 -4.79 31.88
C MET A 88 3.95 -4.86 31.33
N TRP A 89 3.85 -5.10 30.02
CA TRP A 89 2.57 -5.32 29.36
C TRP A 89 2.16 -6.79 29.49
N ASN A 90 0.95 -7.04 29.98
CA ASN A 90 0.37 -8.37 29.98
C ASN A 90 -0.63 -8.51 28.81
N ALA A 91 -0.30 -9.37 27.84
CA ALA A 91 -1.16 -9.61 26.67
C ALA A 91 -2.47 -10.35 27.00
N GLY A 92 -2.51 -11.16 28.06
CA GLY A 92 -3.73 -11.88 28.45
C GLY A 92 -4.79 -10.95 29.03
N PHE A 93 -4.36 -9.94 29.80
CA PHE A 93 -5.26 -8.98 30.43
C PHE A 93 -5.31 -7.62 29.73
N HIS A 94 -4.47 -7.38 28.72
CA HIS A 94 -4.30 -6.09 28.03
C HIS A 94 -4.12 -4.91 28.99
N GLN A 95 -3.22 -5.07 29.96
CA GLN A 95 -2.94 -4.05 30.99
C GLN A 95 -1.45 -3.99 31.34
N TRP A 96 -1.04 -2.80 31.78
CA TRP A 96 0.27 -2.59 32.40
C TRP A 96 0.26 -3.03 33.85
N GLY A 97 1.40 -3.49 34.34
CA GLY A 97 1.53 -3.96 35.72
C GLY A 97 2.86 -4.65 35.96
N THR A 98 2.93 -5.49 36.99
CA THR A 98 4.06 -6.38 37.25
C THR A 98 3.61 -7.63 38.00
N TYR A 99 4.45 -8.66 38.02
CA TYR A 99 4.28 -9.79 38.93
C TYR A 99 4.97 -9.56 40.27
N PHE A 100 4.27 -9.88 41.36
CA PHE A 100 4.80 -10.02 42.71
C PHE A 100 4.54 -11.44 43.20
N THR A 101 5.60 -12.21 43.43
CA THR A 101 5.51 -13.59 43.94
C THR A 101 4.49 -14.43 43.14
N GLY A 102 4.47 -14.28 41.81
CA GLY A 102 3.54 -14.98 40.90
C GLY A 102 2.15 -14.37 40.76
N THR A 103 1.82 -13.32 41.50
CA THR A 103 0.54 -12.60 41.41
C THR A 103 0.67 -11.37 40.53
N TRP A 104 -0.27 -11.19 39.59
CA TRP A 104 -0.32 -10.00 38.74
C TRP A 104 -0.89 -8.80 39.53
N VAL A 105 -0.18 -7.68 39.51
CA VAL A 105 -0.63 -6.41 40.08
C VAL A 105 -0.66 -5.36 38.96
N PRO A 106 -1.84 -4.82 38.61
CA PRO A 106 -1.95 -3.79 37.58
C PRO A 106 -1.38 -2.46 38.08
N TYR A 107 -0.92 -1.65 37.13
CA TYR A 107 -0.48 -0.28 37.36
C TYR A 107 -1.51 0.73 36.89
#